data_AF-A0A392TFK0-F1
#
_entry.id   AF-A0A392TFK0-F1
#
_cell.length_a   1.000
_cell.length_b   1.000
_cell.length_c   1.000
_cell.angle_alpha   90.00
_cell.angle_beta   90.00
_cell.angle_gamma   90.00
#
_symmetry.space_group_name_H-M   'P 1'
#
loop_
_entity.id
_entity.type
_entity.pdbx_description
1 polymer ?
#
loop_
_entity_poly.entity_id
_entity_poly.type
_entity_poly.pdbx_seq_one_letter_code
_entity_poly.pdbx_strand_id
1 'polypeptide(L)' 'MSTILLPETLGDELEKMINSFWWGSNKTSGKGINWLRWEKLAMRKEHGGMGFRHMYGFNLAMLGKQG' A
#
# COMPACT_ATOMS: atom_id res chain seq x y z
N MET A 1 -21.61 -4.00 -2.93
CA MET A 1 -20.57 -3.36 -2.08
C MET A 1 -20.75 -1.86 -2.19
N SER A 2 -20.69 -1.12 -1.10
CA SER A 2 -20.59 0.34 -1.19
C SER A 2 -19.15 0.67 -1.61
N THR A 3 -18.95 1.29 -2.77
CA THR A 3 -17.65 1.84 -3.18
C THR A 3 -17.69 3.34 -2.99
N ILE A 4 -16.86 3.82 -2.08
CA ILE A 4 -16.64 5.25 -1.85
C ILE A 4 -15.29 5.65 -2.47
N LEU A 5 -15.20 6.88 -2.97
CA LEU A 5 -13.91 7.47 -3.33
C LEU A 5 -13.14 7.76 -2.05
N LEU A 6 -12.01 7.08 -1.89
CA LEU A 6 -11.12 7.31 -0.77
C LEU A 6 -10.35 8.62 -0.99
N PRO A 7 -10.23 9.49 0.02
CA PRO A 7 -9.27 10.57 0.00
C PRO A 7 -7.86 10.01 -0.22
N GLU A 8 -7.07 10.67 -1.06
CA GLU A 8 -5.70 10.26 -1.36
C GLU A 8 -4.84 10.18 -0.08
N THR A 9 -5.02 11.15 0.82
CA THR A 9 -4.34 11.19 2.13
C THR A 9 -4.61 9.95 2.99
N LEU A 10 -5.86 9.45 2.98
CA LEU A 10 -6.21 8.24 3.71
C LEU A 10 -5.58 7.00 3.06
N GLY A 11 -5.51 6.96 1.73
CA GLY A 11 -4.77 5.93 1.00
C GLY A 11 -3.32 5.87 1.43
N ASP A 12 -2.63 7.02 1.43
CA ASP A 12 -1.23 7.14 1.83
C ASP A 12 -0.99 6.73 3.30
N GLU A 13 -1.89 7.09 4.20
CA GLU A 13 -1.81 6.69 5.62
C GLU A 13 -1.92 5.17 5.77
N LEU A 14 -2.86 4.54 5.07
CA LEU A 14 -3.01 3.08 5.07
C LEU A 14 -1.77 2.39 4.49
N GLU A 15 -1.22 2.89 3.39
CA GLU A 15 0.02 2.38 2.78
C GLU A 15 1.20 2.49 3.75
N LYS A 16 1.35 3.63 4.44
CA LYS A 16 2.38 3.81 5.49
C LYS A 16 2.20 2.83 6.65
N MET A 17 0.97 2.59 7.10
CA MET A 17 0.68 1.62 8.16
C MET A 17 1.05 0.20 7.74
N ILE A 18 0.69 -0.23 6.53
CA ILE A 18 1.03 -1.56 6.03
C ILE A 18 2.54 -1.69 5.84
N ASN A 19 3.20 -0.66 5.32
CA ASN A 19 4.66 -0.63 5.18
C ASN A 19 5.37 -0.74 6.54
N SER A 20 4.88 -0.02 7.54
CA SER A 20 5.38 -0.09 8.91
C SER A 20 5.11 -1.45 9.55
N PHE A 21 3.98 -2.09 9.27
CA PHE A 21 3.71 -3.44 9.74
C PHE A 21 4.67 -4.45 9.12
N TRP A 22 4.88 -4.35 7.81
CA TRP A 22 5.72 -5.27 7.04
C TRP A 22 7.20 -5.20 7.45
N TRP A 23 7.73 -3.99 7.63
CA TRP A 23 9.14 -3.78 7.98
C TRP A 23 9.40 -3.54 9.47
N GLY A 24 8.38 -3.28 10.27
CA GLY A 24 8.50 -2.84 11.67
C GLY A 24 8.53 -3.97 12.70
N SER A 25 8.98 -5.17 12.34
CA SER A 25 9.10 -6.30 13.27
C SER A 25 10.46 -6.32 13.96
N ASN A 26 10.57 -5.62 15.10
CA ASN A 26 11.35 -6.11 16.24
C ASN A 26 11.02 -5.32 17.51
N LYS A 27 10.07 -5.83 18.32
CA LYS A 27 9.70 -5.23 19.62
C LYS A 27 10.88 -5.10 20.60
N THR A 28 11.97 -5.82 20.36
CA THR A 28 13.13 -5.90 21.25
C THR A 28 14.29 -5.00 20.78
N SER A 29 14.29 -4.50 19.53
CA SER A 29 15.47 -3.82 18.95
C SER A 29 15.08 -2.80 17.86
N GLY A 30 14.51 -1.67 18.28
CA GLY A 30 14.37 -0.47 17.44
C GLY A 30 13.37 -0.55 16.27
N LYS A 31 13.25 0.58 15.53
CA LYS A 31 12.46 0.64 14.29
C LYS A 31 13.11 -0.30 13.27
N GLY A 32 12.37 -1.31 12.80
CA GLY A 32 12.87 -2.20 11.75
C GLY A 32 13.27 -1.46 10.48
N ILE A 33 14.14 -2.07 9.67
CA ILE A 33 14.70 -1.44 8.47
C ILE A 33 13.68 -1.52 7.33
N ASN A 34 13.30 -0.36 6.80
CA ASN A 34 12.50 -0.29 5.58
C ASN A 34 13.42 -0.43 4.35
N TRP A 35 13.48 -1.64 3.78
CA TRP A 35 14.38 -1.96 2.67
C TRP A 35 13.95 -1.35 1.33
N LEU A 36 12.67 -1.08 1.14
CA LEU A 36 12.12 -0.65 -0.14
C LEU A 36 10.98 0.35 0.04
N ARG A 37 10.97 1.40 -0.79
CA ARG A 37 9.84 2.35 -0.84
C ARG A 37 8.56 1.64 -1.27
N TRP A 38 7.43 2.08 -0.74
CA TRP A 38 6.12 1.48 -1.02
C TRP A 38 5.80 1.42 -2.52
N GLU A 39 6.11 2.47 -3.28
CA GLU A 39 5.96 2.50 -4.76
C GLU A 39 6.65 1.32 -5.46
N LYS A 40 7.82 0.89 -4.98
CA LYS A 40 8.54 -0.26 -5.52
C LYS A 40 7.90 -1.57 -5.09
N LEU A 41 7.31 -1.63 -3.90
CA LEU A 41 6.55 -2.80 -3.43
C LEU A 41 5.24 -2.96 -4.21
N ALA A 42 4.57 -1.85 -4.50
CA ALA A 42 3.30 -1.80 -5.21
C ALA A 42 3.45 -2.05 -6.72
N MET A 43 4.67 -1.97 -7.24
CA MET A 43 4.97 -2.35 -8.61
C MET A 43 4.67 -3.84 -8.84
N ARG A 44 4.22 -4.18 -10.05
CA ARG A 44 3.93 -5.57 -10.43
C ARG A 44 5.18 -6.43 -10.33
N LYS A 45 4.97 -7.72 -10.01
CA LYS A 45 6.06 -8.71 -9.88
C LYS A 45 6.89 -8.84 -11.16
N GLU A 46 6.24 -8.75 -12.31
CA GLU A 46 6.89 -8.77 -13.63
C GLU A 46 7.89 -7.62 -13.87
N HIS A 47 7.77 -6.54 -13.09
CA HIS A 47 8.67 -5.38 -13.15
C HIS A 47 9.60 -5.27 -11.92
N GLY A 48 9.72 -6.36 -11.14
CA GLY A 48 10.62 -6.41 -9.98
C GLY A 48 10.04 -5.83 -8.68
N GLY A 49 8.73 -5.58 -8.62
CA GLY A 49 8.03 -5.26 -7.37
C GLY A 49 7.48 -6.49 -6.65
N MET A 50 6.69 -6.29 -5.59
CA MET A 50 6.06 -7.37 -4.84
C MET A 50 4.58 -7.58 -5.21
N GLY A 51 4.02 -6.72 -6.05
CA GLY A 51 2.60 -6.75 -6.42
C GLY A 51 1.68 -6.27 -5.31
N PHE A 52 2.17 -5.43 -4.40
CA PHE A 52 1.29 -4.75 -3.44
C PHE A 52 0.35 -3.81 -4.19
N ARG A 53 -0.77 -3.43 -3.58
CA ARG A 53 -1.73 -2.54 -4.22
C ARG A 53 -1.43 -1.10 -3.86
N HIS A 54 -1.41 -0.25 -4.88
CA HIS A 54 -1.56 1.19 -4.69
C HIS A 54 -3.04 1.45 -4.34
N MET A 55 -3.31 1.88 -3.12
CA MET A 55 -4.66 1.94 -2.53
C MET A 55 -5.57 2.89 -3.28
N TYR A 56 -5.08 4.09 -3.59
CA TYR A 56 -5.87 5.07 -4.32
C TYR A 56 -6.19 4.61 -5.75
N GLY A 57 -5.18 4.13 -6.48
CA GLY A 57 -5.37 3.60 -7.83
C GLY A 57 -6.27 2.36 -7.87
N PHE A 58 -6.18 1.50 -6.87
CA PHE A 58 -7.05 0.34 -6.74
C PHE A 58 -8.50 0.74 -6.40
N ASN A 59 -8.70 1.74 -5.55
CA ASN A 59 -10.03 2.27 -5.24
C ASN A 59 -10.69 2.91 -6.46
N LEU A 60 -9.95 3.71 -7.24
CA LEU A 60 -10.42 4.25 -8.51
C LEU A 60 -10.82 3.15 -9.50
N ALA A 61 -10.01 2.10 -9.62
CA ALA A 61 -10.33 0.96 -10.48
C ALA A 61 -11.60 0.21 -10.02
N MET A 62 -11.80 0.06 -8.70
CA MET A 62 -13.03 -0.51 -8.15
C MET A 62 -14.27 0.34 -8.44
N LEU A 63 -14.16 1.66 -8.28
CA LEU A 63 -15.24 2.59 -8.61
C LEU A 63 -15.63 2.50 -10.09
N GLY A 64 -14.65 2.49 -10.99
CA GLY A 64 -14.88 2.36 -12.42
C GLY A 64 -15.52 1.03 -12.84
N LYS A 65 -15.37 -0.04 -12.04
CA LYS A 65 -16.03 -1.33 -12.27
C LYS A 65 -17.49 -1.36 -11.80
N GLN A 66 -17.85 -0.47 -10.88
CA GLN A 66 -19.19 -0.45 -10.29
C GLN A 66 -20.22 0.31 -11.14
N GLY A 67 -19.75 1.15 -12.09
CA GLY A 67 -20.58 1.74 -13.15
C GLY A 67 -20.61 0.85 -14.38
#